data_AF-A0A965LDY0-F1
#
_entry.id   AF-A0A965LDY0-F1
#
_cell.length_a   1.000
_cell.length_b   1.000
_cell.length_c   1.000
_cell.angle_alpha   90.00
_cell.angle_beta   90.00
_cell.angle_gamma   90.00
#
_symmetry.space_group_name_H-M   'P 1'
#
loop_
_entity.id
_entity.type
_entity.pdbx_description
1 polymer ?
#
loop_
_entity_poly.entity_id
_entity_poly.type
_entity_poly.pdbx_seq_one_letter_code
_entity_poly.pdbx_strand_id
1 'polypeptide(L)'
;MQTDPNEDDLKGYRVVQALSLFIAGGALYAAILMTRKGGPVYLGLEIDPFERDAMVGAFVGIPTSICGAAVAYLAAYERRWGIVRGLATFIFIGNLLIPLTWGFLWLIKSGIFSR
;
A
#
# COMPACT_ATOMS: atom_id res chain seq x y z
N MET A 1 36.18 15.74 1.97
CA MET A 1 36.69 14.41 2.35
C MET A 1 35.59 13.41 2.01
N GLN A 2 35.65 12.81 0.83
CA GLN A 2 34.75 11.71 0.44
C GLN A 2 35.28 10.47 1.15
N THR A 3 34.65 10.07 2.24
CA THR A 3 34.83 8.74 2.80
C THR A 3 34.14 7.76 1.86
N ASP A 4 34.89 6.92 1.17
CA ASP A 4 34.33 5.73 0.52
C ASP A 4 33.47 5.00 1.55
N PRO A 5 32.19 4.70 1.26
CA PRO A 5 31.36 3.95 2.16
C PRO A 5 32.01 2.58 2.38
N ASN A 6 32.24 2.23 3.64
CA ASN A 6 32.79 0.93 4.00
C ASN A 6 31.88 -0.16 3.42
N GLU A 7 32.44 -1.25 2.88
CA GLU A 7 31.68 -2.27 2.14
C GLU A 7 30.53 -2.87 2.99
N ASP A 8 30.70 -2.84 4.32
CA ASP A 8 29.72 -3.26 5.31
C ASP A 8 28.50 -2.32 5.41
N ASP A 9 28.67 -1.00 5.28
CA ASP A 9 27.57 -0.03 5.23
C ASP A 9 26.70 -0.25 3.98
N LEU A 10 27.35 -0.59 2.86
CA LEU A 10 26.67 -0.89 1.61
C LEU A 10 25.86 -2.19 1.69
N LYS A 11 26.37 -3.21 2.39
CA LYS A 11 25.64 -4.46 2.66
C LYS A 11 24.46 -4.23 3.61
N GLY A 12 24.67 -3.50 4.70
CA GLY A 12 23.60 -3.16 5.66
C GLY A 12 22.44 -2.42 5.00
N TYR A 13 22.75 -1.41 4.18
CA TYR A 13 21.75 -0.64 3.45
C TYR A 13 20.90 -1.51 2.50
N ARG A 14 21.51 -2.49 1.82
CA ARG A 14 20.78 -3.42 0.94
C ARG A 14 19.83 -4.33 1.70
N VAL A 15 20.24 -4.82 2.87
CA VAL A 15 19.40 -5.70 3.72
C VAL A 15 18.17 -4.95 4.24
N VAL A 16 18.38 -3.76 4.82
CA VAL A 16 17.27 -2.91 5.32
C VAL A 16 16.29 -2.62 4.20
N GLN A 17 16.77 -2.34 3.00
CA GLN A 17 15.92 -2.06 1.87
C GLN A 17 15.12 -3.26 1.36
N ALA A 18 15.73 -4.44 1.31
CA ALA A 18 15.01 -5.66 0.95
C ALA A 18 13.88 -5.95 1.97
N LEU A 19 14.16 -5.75 3.26
CA LEU A 19 13.17 -5.86 4.32
C LEU A 19 12.07 -4.81 4.19
N SER A 20 12.40 -3.55 3.93
CA SER A 20 11.42 -2.49 3.71
C SER A 20 10.49 -2.81 2.53
N LEU A 21 11.03 -3.32 1.43
CA LEU A 21 10.22 -3.73 0.28
C LEU A 21 9.33 -4.92 0.59
N PHE A 22 9.83 -5.89 1.35
CA PHE A 22 9.02 -7.01 1.82
C PHE A 22 7.88 -6.55 2.71
N ILE A 23 8.13 -5.65 3.67
CA ILE A 23 7.12 -5.08 4.56
C ILE A 23 6.09 -4.28 3.75
N ALA A 24 6.52 -3.44 2.81
CA ALA A 24 5.64 -2.65 1.97
C ALA A 24 4.77 -3.53 1.05
N GLY A 25 5.34 -4.62 0.52
CA GLY A 25 4.61 -5.62 -0.26
C GLY A 25 3.61 -6.41 0.59
N GLY A 26 3.99 -6.77 1.82
CA GLY A 26 3.09 -7.43 2.78
C GLY A 26 1.92 -6.53 3.18
N ALA A 27 2.18 -5.24 3.42
CA ALA A 27 1.15 -4.24 3.68
C ALA A 27 0.17 -4.11 2.51
N LEU A 28 0.68 -4.05 1.28
CA LEU A 28 -0.14 -4.04 0.06
C LEU A 28 -1.03 -5.28 -0.01
N TYR A 29 -0.44 -6.47 0.17
CA TYR A 29 -1.18 -7.72 0.10
C TYR A 29 -2.29 -7.79 1.15
N ALA A 30 -1.99 -7.44 2.40
CA ALA A 30 -2.98 -7.38 3.48
C ALA A 30 -4.10 -6.38 3.17
N ALA A 31 -3.76 -5.18 2.69
CA ALA A 31 -4.72 -4.15 2.34
C ALA A 31 -5.63 -4.58 1.17
N ILE A 32 -5.10 -5.32 0.18
CA ILE A 32 -5.91 -5.92 -0.89
C ILE A 32 -6.92 -6.91 -0.31
N LEU A 33 -6.51 -7.81 0.58
CA LEU A 33 -7.42 -8.80 1.17
C LEU A 33 -8.55 -8.13 1.97
N MET A 34 -8.21 -7.14 2.79
CA MET A 34 -9.20 -6.37 3.56
C MET A 34 -10.16 -5.62 2.65
N THR A 35 -9.66 -5.01 1.57
CA THR A 35 -10.49 -4.27 0.60
C THR A 35 -11.39 -5.21 -0.20
N ARG A 36 -10.91 -6.41 -0.58
CA ARG A 36 -11.71 -7.40 -1.31
C ARG A 36 -12.90 -7.93 -0.50
N LYS A 37 -12.74 -8.07 0.82
CA LYS A 37 -13.84 -8.45 1.72
C LYS A 37 -14.76 -7.28 2.06
N GLY A 38 -14.17 -6.12 2.37
CA GLY A 38 -14.94 -4.96 2.81
C GLY A 38 -15.68 -4.21 1.69
N GLY A 39 -15.16 -4.22 0.46
CA GLY A 39 -15.73 -3.48 -0.66
C GLY A 39 -17.17 -3.91 -1.04
N PRO A 40 -17.44 -5.22 -1.23
CA PRO A 40 -18.79 -5.70 -1.52
C PRO A 40 -19.79 -5.38 -0.42
N VAL A 41 -19.40 -5.57 0.85
CA VAL A 41 -20.20 -5.21 2.02
C VAL A 41 -20.49 -3.70 2.05
N TYR A 42 -19.48 -2.86 1.78
CA TYR A 42 -19.64 -1.40 1.75
C TYR A 42 -20.64 -0.92 0.69
N LEU A 43 -20.69 -1.58 -0.47
CA LEU A 43 -21.65 -1.32 -1.54
C LEU A 43 -23.03 -1.96 -1.30
N GLY A 44 -23.21 -2.74 -0.23
CA GLY A 44 -24.45 -3.46 0.05
C GLY A 44 -24.69 -4.67 -0.86
N LEU A 45 -23.64 -5.18 -1.52
CA LEU A 45 -23.69 -6.37 -2.37
C LEU A 45 -23.65 -7.67 -1.56
N GLU A 46 -23.12 -7.62 -0.34
CA GLU A 46 -23.03 -8.75 0.58
C GLU A 46 -23.57 -8.34 1.95
N ILE A 47 -24.28 -9.26 2.61
CA ILE A 47 -24.97 -8.98 3.87
C ILE A 47 -24.01 -9.26 5.04
N ASP A 48 -23.49 -8.18 5.63
CA ASP A 48 -22.86 -8.20 6.95
C ASP A 48 -23.69 -7.31 7.89
N PRO A 49 -24.40 -7.89 8.87
CA PRO A 49 -25.33 -7.14 9.74
C PRO A 49 -24.65 -6.06 10.59
N PHE A 50 -23.32 -6.10 10.73
CA PHE A 50 -22.56 -5.12 11.48
C PHE A 50 -21.54 -4.35 10.61
N GLU A 51 -21.54 -4.56 9.30
CA GLU A 51 -20.58 -3.97 8.34
C GLU A 51 -19.11 -4.09 8.79
N ARG A 52 -18.77 -5.13 9.57
CA ARG A 52 -17.44 -5.31 10.17
C ARG A 52 -16.38 -5.40 9.10
N ASP A 53 -16.64 -6.13 8.03
CA ASP A 53 -15.67 -6.29 6.95
C ASP A 53 -15.44 -4.98 6.19
N ALA A 54 -16.48 -4.15 6.02
CA ALA A 54 -16.34 -2.81 5.46
C ALA A 54 -15.54 -1.89 6.40
N MET A 55 -15.77 -1.97 7.71
CA MET A 55 -15.00 -1.23 8.71
C MET A 55 -13.53 -1.66 8.73
N VAL A 56 -13.24 -2.96 8.69
CA VAL A 56 -11.85 -3.47 8.62
C VAL A 56 -11.19 -2.99 7.33
N GLY A 57 -11.88 -3.09 6.20
CA GLY A 57 -11.41 -2.60 4.92
C GLY A 57 -11.05 -1.11 4.94
N ALA A 58 -11.94 -0.27 5.46
CA ALA A 58 -11.75 1.18 5.48
C ALA A 58 -10.78 1.65 6.59
N PHE A 59 -11.03 1.25 7.84
CA PHE A 59 -10.29 1.75 9.01
C PHE A 59 -8.96 1.05 9.25
N VAL A 60 -8.76 -0.17 8.74
CA VAL A 60 -7.49 -0.89 8.89
C VAL A 60 -6.77 -0.99 7.54
N GLY A 61 -7.49 -1.32 6.46
CA GLY A 61 -6.91 -1.46 5.13
C GLY A 61 -6.32 -0.15 4.58
N ILE A 62 -7.03 0.98 4.70
CA ILE A 62 -6.53 2.27 4.19
C ILE A 62 -5.25 2.69 4.93
N PRO A 63 -5.19 2.77 6.28
CA PRO A 63 -3.94 3.12 6.97
C PRO A 63 -2.79 2.14 6.66
N THR A 64 -3.08 0.84 6.58
CA THR A 64 -2.06 -0.18 6.24
C THR A 64 -1.46 0.11 4.87
N SER A 65 -2.28 0.42 3.87
CA SER A 65 -1.81 0.76 2.53
C SER A 65 -1.01 2.06 2.49
N ILE A 66 -1.43 3.10 3.23
CA ILE A 66 -0.69 4.36 3.32
C ILE A 66 0.70 4.14 3.95
N CYS A 67 0.77 3.34 5.01
CA CYS A 67 2.04 2.96 5.62
C CYS A 67 2.93 2.18 4.63
N GLY A 68 2.36 1.23 3.89
CA GLY A 68 3.07 0.48 2.85
C GLY A 68 3.63 1.39 1.75
N ALA A 69 2.84 2.38 1.30
CA ALA A 69 3.31 3.40 0.36
C ALA A 69 4.48 4.21 0.94
N ALA A 70 4.36 4.72 2.16
CA ALA A 70 5.44 5.48 2.80
C ALA A 70 6.74 4.67 2.89
N VAL A 71 6.67 3.41 3.28
CA VAL A 71 7.84 2.51 3.35
C VAL A 71 8.44 2.27 1.97
N ALA A 72 7.62 2.03 0.95
CA ALA A 72 8.09 1.84 -0.43
C ALA A 72 8.75 3.11 -0.99
N TYR A 73 8.19 4.29 -0.68
CA TYR A 73 8.76 5.58 -1.07
C TYR A 73 10.13 5.80 -0.44
N LEU A 74 10.25 5.60 0.88
CA LEU A 74 11.52 5.73 1.60
C LEU A 74 12.55 4.71 1.10
N ALA A 75 12.13 3.49 0.76
CA ALA A 75 13.00 2.48 0.17
C ALA A 75 13.55 2.88 -1.22
N ALA A 76 12.90 3.81 -1.92
CA ALA A 76 13.33 4.33 -3.22
C ALA A 76 14.05 5.69 -3.16
N TYR A 77 14.01 6.38 -2.01
CA TYR A 77 14.51 7.75 -1.87
C TYR A 77 16.01 7.84 -2.22
N GLU A 78 16.40 8.89 -2.95
CA GLU A 78 17.78 9.18 -3.41
C GLU A 78 18.47 8.13 -4.32
N ARG A 79 17.78 7.08 -4.74
CA ARG A 79 18.42 6.04 -5.57
C ARG A 79 18.41 6.34 -7.06
N ARG A 80 19.50 6.01 -7.75
CA ARG A 80 19.53 5.95 -9.22
C ARG A 80 18.58 4.84 -9.72
N TRP A 81 17.99 5.03 -10.90
CA TRP A 81 17.10 4.05 -11.51
C TRP A 81 17.77 2.68 -11.67
N GLY A 82 17.08 1.65 -11.17
CA GLY A 82 17.52 0.25 -11.16
C GLY A 82 16.39 -0.65 -10.66
N ILE A 83 16.60 -1.96 -10.65
CA ILE A 83 15.56 -2.98 -10.36
C ILE A 83 14.81 -2.69 -9.06
N VAL A 84 15.56 -2.38 -8.00
CA VAL A 84 14.98 -2.13 -6.66
C VAL A 84 14.10 -0.88 -6.64
N ARG A 85 14.51 0.19 -7.34
CA ARG A 85 13.69 1.41 -7.48
C ARG A 85 12.42 1.12 -8.28
N GLY A 86 12.51 0.30 -9.33
CA GLY A 86 11.34 -0.15 -10.09
C GLY A 86 10.34 -0.93 -9.24
N LEU A 87 10.81 -1.90 -8.45
CA LEU A 87 9.97 -2.66 -7.52
C LEU A 87 9.33 -1.75 -6.45
N ALA A 88 10.13 -0.85 -5.87
CA ALA A 88 9.65 0.11 -4.89
C ALA A 88 8.55 1.00 -5.46
N THR A 89 8.71 1.52 -6.69
CA THR A 89 7.70 2.32 -7.37
C THR A 89 6.44 1.52 -7.66
N PHE A 90 6.56 0.26 -8.09
CA PHE A 90 5.40 -0.60 -8.32
C PHE A 90 4.60 -0.84 -7.03
N ILE A 91 5.29 -1.19 -5.93
CA ILE A 91 4.66 -1.40 -4.62
C ILE A 91 4.05 -0.11 -4.08
N PHE A 92 4.73 1.02 -4.28
CA PHE A 92 4.23 2.34 -3.90
C PHE A 92 2.91 2.66 -4.59
N ILE A 93 2.87 2.54 -5.92
CA ILE A 93 1.65 2.79 -6.71
C ILE A 93 0.55 1.82 -6.28
N GLY A 94 0.86 0.52 -6.14
CA GLY A 94 -0.11 -0.47 -5.69
C GLY A 94 -0.76 -0.11 -4.35
N ASN A 95 0.04 0.35 -3.38
CA ASN A 95 -0.47 0.81 -2.10
C ASN A 95 -1.37 2.05 -2.22
N LEU A 96 -1.04 3.01 -3.09
CA LEU A 96 -1.89 4.19 -3.33
C LEU A 96 -3.19 3.89 -4.08
N LEU A 97 -3.25 2.79 -4.83
CA LEU A 97 -4.49 2.37 -5.49
C LEU A 97 -5.56 1.92 -4.50
N ILE A 98 -5.19 1.46 -3.29
CA ILE A 98 -6.15 1.06 -2.26
C ILE A 98 -7.03 2.23 -1.78
N PRO A 99 -6.49 3.34 -1.25
CA PRO A 99 -7.30 4.48 -0.85
C PRO A 99 -8.07 5.08 -2.03
N LEU A 100 -7.49 5.06 -3.24
CA LEU A 100 -8.17 5.49 -4.45
C LEU A 100 -9.39 4.61 -4.77
N THR A 101 -9.25 3.29 -4.61
CA THR A 101 -10.35 2.33 -4.77
C THR A 101 -11.46 2.63 -3.77
N TRP A 102 -11.13 2.88 -2.50
CA TRP A 102 -12.12 3.28 -1.50
C TRP A 102 -12.81 4.61 -1.83
N GLY A 103 -12.06 5.58 -2.36
CA GLY A 103 -12.65 6.82 -2.90
C GLY A 103 -13.63 6.55 -4.04
N PHE A 104 -13.32 5.62 -4.94
CA PHE A 104 -14.22 5.23 -6.02
C PHE A 104 -15.47 4.51 -5.51
N LEU A 105 -15.34 3.59 -4.55
CA LEU A 105 -16.46 2.93 -3.90
C LEU A 105 -17.39 3.96 -3.23
N TRP A 106 -16.81 4.98 -2.57
CA TRP A 106 -17.57 6.08 -2.00
C TRP A 106 -18.33 6.88 -3.06
N LEU A 107 -17.72 7.20 -4.19
CA LEU A 107 -18.39 7.89 -5.31
C LEU A 107 -19.56 7.08 -5.86
N ILE A 108 -19.41 5.76 -6.01
CA ILE A 108 -20.48 4.86 -6.43
C ILE A 108 -21.63 4.91 -5.41
N LYS A 109 -21.32 4.72 -4.12
CA LYS A 109 -22.33 4.73 -3.04
C LYS A 109 -23.06 6.07 -2.92
N SER A 110 -22.39 7.17 -3.26
CA SER A 110 -22.94 8.52 -3.24
C SER A 110 -23.91 8.82 -4.41
N GLY A 111 -24.04 7.91 -5.37
CA GLY A 111 -24.95 8.07 -6.51
C GLY A 111 -24.46 9.08 -7.56
N ILE A 112 -23.21 9.53 -7.50
CA ILE A 112 -22.65 10.54 -8.42
C ILE A 112 -22.62 10.03 -9.87
N PHE A 113 -22.51 8.72 -10.07
CA PHE A 113 -22.54 8.06 -11.39
C PHE A 113 -23.95 7.63 -11.85
N SER A 114 -25.01 7.93 -11.09
CA SER A 114 -26.38 7.49 -11.36
C SER A 114 -27.29 8.59 -11.93
N ARG A 115 -26.72 9.62 -12.55
CA ARG A 115 -27.47 10.66 -13.29
C ARG A 115 -27.41 10.44 -14.79
#